data_AF-A0A3D3GCT1-F1
#
_entry.id   AF-A0A3D3GCT1-F1
#
_cell.length_a   1.000
_cell.length_b   1.000
_cell.length_c   1.000
_cell.angle_alpha   90.00
_cell.angle_beta   90.00
_cell.angle_gamma   90.00
#
_symmetry.space_group_name_H-M   'P 1'
#
loop_
_entity.id
_entity.type
_entity.pdbx_description
1 polymer ?
#
loop_
_entity_poly.entity_id
_entity_poly.type
_entity_poly.pdbx_seq_one_letter_code
_entity_poly.pdbx_strand_id
1 'polypeptide(L)' 'MAHRVNVTPVQENISISEDEKKEMVRDPVCGMTIPRHDAKYMLFRGDETWYFCSKECQEKFIHPVKTSQKKVA' A
#
# COMPACT_ATOMS: atom_id res chain seq x y z
N MET A 1 23.95 -42.30 -0.72
CA MET A 1 22.48 -42.19 -0.59
C MET A 1 22.21 -41.17 0.52
N ALA A 2 21.25 -40.25 0.30
CA ALA A 2 20.88 -39.08 1.12
C ALA A 2 21.77 -37.83 0.99
N HIS A 3 21.49 -37.04 -0.05
CA HIS A 3 21.77 -35.60 -0.07
C HIS A 3 20.70 -34.90 0.79
N ARG A 4 21.12 -34.09 1.77
CA ARG A 4 20.25 -33.12 2.43
C ARG A 4 20.93 -31.75 2.38
N VAL A 5 20.72 -31.07 1.26
CA VAL A 5 20.80 -29.61 1.21
C VAL A 5 19.66 -29.08 2.07
N ASN A 6 19.98 -28.65 3.30
CA ASN A 6 19.03 -27.97 4.17
C ASN A 6 19.00 -26.48 3.77
N VAL A 7 18.49 -26.22 2.57
CA VAL A 7 18.05 -24.89 2.16
C VAL A 7 16.77 -24.59 2.94
N THR A 8 16.90 -23.86 4.06
CA THR A 8 15.76 -23.18 4.65
C THR A 8 15.23 -22.19 3.62
N PRO A 9 13.94 -22.25 3.25
CA PRO A 9 13.35 -21.26 2.37
C PRO A 9 13.49 -19.88 3.04
N VAL A 10 14.00 -18.94 2.26
CA VAL A 10 13.92 -17.50 2.52
C VAL A 10 12.45 -17.14 2.79
N GLN A 11 12.09 -17.10 4.06
CA GLN A 11 10.90 -16.38 4.49
C GLN A 11 11.41 -15.14 5.19
N GLU A 12 11.79 -14.19 4.31
CA GLU A 12 11.66 -12.74 4.42
C GLU A 12 10.92 -12.28 5.68
N ASN A 13 11.60 -12.43 6.82
CA ASN A 13 11.14 -12.04 8.14
C ASN A 13 11.35 -10.55 8.28
N ILE A 14 10.49 -9.78 7.60
CA ILE A 14 10.41 -8.33 7.80
C ILE A 14 10.19 -8.14 9.30
N SER A 15 11.28 -7.72 9.95
CA SER A 15 11.40 -7.56 11.39
C SER A 15 10.70 -6.26 11.73
N ILE A 16 9.37 -6.29 11.65
CA ILE A 16 8.53 -5.17 11.99
C ILE A 16 8.50 -5.09 13.50
N SER A 17 9.49 -4.34 14.01
CA SER A 17 9.69 -4.05 15.42
C SER A 17 8.52 -3.20 15.92
N GLU A 18 8.17 -3.37 17.19
CA GLU A 18 6.89 -2.99 17.82
C GLU A 18 6.51 -1.49 17.80
N ASP A 19 7.31 -0.64 17.14
CA ASP A 19 7.06 0.79 16.90
C ASP A 19 6.42 1.11 15.52
N GLU A 20 6.37 0.16 14.58
CA GLU A 20 5.72 0.35 13.26
C GLU A 20 4.18 0.39 13.29
N LYS A 21 3.56 0.24 14.46
CA LYS A 21 2.11 0.03 14.58
C LYS A 21 1.27 1.31 14.61
N LYS A 22 1.85 2.51 14.58
CA LYS A 22 1.10 3.76 14.84
C LYS A 22 0.89 4.71 13.67
N GLU A 23 1.58 4.53 12.56
CA GLU A 23 1.39 5.42 11.41
C GLU A 23 0.45 4.79 10.39
N MET A 24 -0.83 4.65 10.76
CA MET A 24 -1.87 4.23 9.82
C MET A 24 -2.46 5.45 9.13
N VAL A 25 -2.43 5.47 7.81
CA VAL A 25 -2.99 6.53 6.97
C VAL A 25 -4.20 6.02 6.22
N ARG A 26 -5.19 6.89 6.04
CA ARG A 26 -6.42 6.57 5.31
C ARG A 26 -6.28 7.04 3.87
N ASP A 27 -6.45 6.12 2.93
CA ASP A 27 -6.50 6.42 1.50
C ASP A 27 -7.76 7.25 1.20
N PRO A 28 -7.65 8.47 0.62
CA PRO A 28 -8.80 9.34 0.35
C PRO A 28 -9.66 8.88 -0.84
N VAL A 29 -9.19 7.94 -1.67
CA VAL A 29 -9.89 7.45 -2.86
C VAL A 29 -10.81 6.29 -2.52
N CYS A 30 -10.28 5.28 -1.81
CA CYS A 30 -11.05 4.09 -1.46
C CYS A 30 -11.52 4.08 0.00
N GLY A 31 -10.93 4.91 0.87
CA GLY A 31 -11.21 4.93 2.31
C GLY A 31 -10.52 3.83 3.10
N MET A 32 -9.67 3.01 2.47
CA MET A 32 -8.93 1.92 3.13
C MET A 32 -7.83 2.48 4.03
N THR A 33 -7.60 1.83 5.17
CA THR A 33 -6.51 2.19 6.08
C THR A 33 -5.29 1.35 5.74
N ILE A 34 -4.15 2.00 5.50
CA ILE A 34 -2.89 1.34 5.17
C ILE A 34 -1.78 1.79 6.13
N PRO A 35 -0.78 0.95 6.38
CA PRO A 35 0.42 1.39 7.09
C PRO A 35 1.18 2.41 6.24
N ARG A 36 1.59 3.54 6.81
CA ARG A 36 2.41 4.57 6.15
C ARG A 36 3.71 3.98 5.62
N HIS A 37 4.28 3.00 6.30
CA HIS A 37 5.49 2.31 5.87
C HIS A 37 5.27 1.43 4.63
N ASP A 38 4.05 0.90 4.44
CA ASP A 38 3.68 0.12 3.26
C ASP A 38 3.17 1.00 2.10
N ALA A 39 2.90 2.29 2.38
CA ALA A 39 2.47 3.27 1.39
C ALA A 39 3.62 3.65 0.43
N LYS A 40 3.97 2.73 -0.47
CA LYS A 40 4.95 2.94 -1.56
C LYS A 40 4.50 4.01 -2.56
N TYR A 41 3.22 4.35 -2.55
CA TYR A 41 2.61 5.32 -3.46
C TYR A 41 2.20 6.57 -2.70
N MET A 42 2.95 7.65 -2.90
CA MET A 42 2.69 8.96 -2.32
C MET A 42 2.53 10.01 -3.41
N LEU A 43 1.66 10.98 -3.20
CA LEU A 43 1.53 12.15 -4.06
C LEU A 43 1.75 13.42 -3.26
N PHE A 44 2.68 14.24 -3.72
CA PHE A 44 2.87 15.57 -3.18
C PHE A 44 1.97 16.55 -3.94
N ARG A 45 1.09 17.27 -3.24
CA ARG A 45 0.15 18.24 -3.83
C ARG A 45 0.17 19.53 -3.02
N GLY A 46 0.89 20.52 -3.52
CA GLY A 46 1.09 21.77 -2.78
C GLY A 46 2.00 21.55 -1.59
N ASP A 47 1.50 21.76 -0.38
CA ASP A 47 2.21 21.53 0.88
C ASP A 47 1.75 20.24 1.60
N GLU A 48 0.89 19.44 0.96
CA GLU A 48 0.34 18.21 1.55
C GLU A 48 0.85 16.96 0.83
N THR A 49 1.26 15.95 1.61
CA THR A 49 1.63 14.62 1.12
C THR A 49 0.49 13.65 1.35
N TRP A 50 -0.05 13.10 0.27
CA TRP A 50 -1.11 12.10 0.27
C TRP A 50 -0.55 10.71 0.08
N TYR A 51 -1.13 9.73 0.77
CA TYR A 51 -0.70 8.32 0.75
C TYR A 51 -1.81 7.46 0.13
N PHE A 52 -1.42 6.51 -0.72
CA PHE A 52 -2.34 5.63 -1.45
C PHE A 52 -1.99 4.17 -1.27
N CYS A 53 -3.00 3.32 -1.24
CA CYS A 53 -2.81 1.88 -1.09
C CYS A 53 -2.23 1.23 -2.34
N SER A 54 -2.39 1.86 -3.49
CA SER A 54 -2.03 1.31 -4.79
C SER A 54 -1.83 2.43 -5.81
N LYS A 55 -1.06 2.14 -6.86
CA LYS A 55 -0.88 3.05 -8.00
C LYS A 55 -2.22 3.48 -8.61
N GLU A 56 -3.18 2.57 -8.71
CA GLU A 56 -4.51 2.87 -9.27
C GLU A 56 -5.28 3.92 -8.45
N CYS A 57 -5.18 3.89 -7.12
CA CYS A 57 -5.76 4.92 -6.25
C CYS A 57 -5.04 6.26 -6.43
N GLN A 58 -3.70 6.27 -6.50
CA GLN A 58 -2.94 7.47 -6.80
C GLN A 58 -3.36 8.08 -8.15
N GLU A 59 -3.46 7.26 -9.20
CA GLU A 59 -3.88 7.70 -10.54
C GLU A 59 -5.31 8.26 -10.53
N LYS A 60 -6.26 7.63 -9.84
CA LYS A 60 -7.63 8.14 -9.65
C LYS A 60 -7.66 9.47 -8.88
N PHE A 61 -6.69 9.70 -7.99
CA PHE A 61 -6.58 10.96 -7.26
C PHE A 61 -5.98 12.08 -8.11
N ILE A 62 -4.96 11.78 -8.93
CA ILE A 62 -4.35 12.73 -9.88
C ILE A 62 -5.33 13.07 -11.01
N HIS A 63 -6.00 12.05 -11.53
CA HIS A 63 -6.99 12.14 -12.59
C HIS A 63 -8.36 11.82 -11.98
N PRO A 64 -9.05 12.80 -11.35
CA PRO A 64 -10.43 12.64 -10.92
C PRO A 64 -11.31 12.55 -12.16
N VAL A 65 -11.29 11.39 -12.83
CA VAL A 65 -12.26 11.04 -13.84
C VAL A 65 -13.58 10.98 -13.11
N LYS A 66 -14.50 11.87 -13.46
CA LYS A 66 -15.87 11.90 -12.96
C LYS A 66 -16.64 10.70 -13.49
N THR A 67 -16.13 9.50 -13.32
CA THR A 67 -16.77 8.27 -13.77
C THR A 67 -17.39 7.63 -12.54
N SER A 68 -18.54 8.19 -12.17
CA SER A 68 -19.64 7.41 -11.64
C SER A 68 -19.88 6.24 -12.59
N GLN A 69 -19.26 5.09 -12.34
CA GLN A 69 -19.52 3.85 -13.07
C GLN A 69 -19.78 2.74 -12.07
N LYS A 70 -20.91 2.87 -11.36
CA LYS A 70 -21.64 1.71 -10.87
C LYS A 70 -22.91 1.56 -11.70
N LYS A 71 -22.78 0.83 -12.81
CA LYS A 71 -23.89 0.08 -13.41
C LYS A 71 -23.38 -1.32 -13.72
N VAL A 72 -23.30 -2.14 -12.67
CA VAL A 72 -23.27 -3.60 -12.84
C VAL A 72 -24.69 -3.99 -13.26
N ALA A 73 -24.76 -4.72 -14.38
CA ALA A 73 -25.96 -5.21 -15.03
C ALA A 73 -26.74 -6.21 -14.16
#